data_AF-A0A0A9DS89-F1
#
_entry.id   AF-A0A0A9DS89-F1
#
_cell.length_a   1.000
_cell.length_b   1.000
_cell.length_c   1.000
_cell.angle_alpha   90.00
_cell.angle_beta   90.00
_cell.angle_gamma   90.00
#
_symmetry.space_group_name_H-M   'P 1'
#
loop_
_entity.id
_entity.type
_entity.pdbx_description
1 polymer ?
#
loop_
_entity_poly.entity_id
_entity_poly.type
_entity_poly.pdbx_seq_one_letter_code
_entity_poly.pdbx_strand_id
1 'polypeptide(L)'
;MVYLHRVGAQKLTETESFRSIKYQPRSMSDRIVHKLTPKPSAPIGLRDPYPDLERAYVAQVCLTWEALNWNYTSFRRHNGGDGNIAARCCPARVAQEFQQFQVLLHRFIENELYEYGRRPEVYARMKNSTPKLLLVPEFREEEDEKDDLISAVQFLLILEESIRTFMNFLRADKRSHYEMFREMVKRRSSAVQQTLVITLKKANKKKKSQLKDLTRPRRCLKRTKLREEEELSILLGLIDLKVVARVLRMPEVTDQQLHWCEEKMNRVRVDQEGRMQRDPSPLFYPAH
;
A
#
# COMPACT_ATOMS: atom_id res chain seq x y z
N MET A 1 13.53 12.83 -11.21
CA MET A 1 12.20 13.36 -10.81
C MET A 1 12.33 14.38 -9.67
N VAL A 2 12.68 15.64 -9.96
CA VAL A 2 12.87 16.70 -8.94
C VAL A 2 11.60 17.58 -8.78
N TYR A 3 10.59 17.40 -9.63
CA TYR A 3 9.43 18.30 -9.70
C TYR A 3 8.29 18.00 -8.72
N LEU A 4 8.26 16.84 -8.06
CA LEU A 4 7.19 16.49 -7.11
C LEU A 4 7.48 16.89 -5.65
N HIS A 5 8.72 17.27 -5.33
CA HIS A 5 9.11 17.64 -3.96
C HIS A 5 8.67 19.04 -3.55
N ARG A 6 8.38 19.94 -4.51
CA ARG A 6 8.11 21.36 -4.21
C ARG A 6 6.63 21.66 -3.94
N VAL A 7 5.71 20.87 -4.48
CA VAL A 7 4.26 21.11 -4.33
C VAL A 7 3.73 20.61 -2.99
N GLY A 8 4.38 19.63 -2.36
CA GLY A 8 4.01 19.14 -1.03
C GLY A 8 4.42 20.07 0.12
N ALA A 9 5.54 20.79 -0.02
CA ALA A 9 6.07 21.63 1.05
C ALA A 9 5.36 22.99 1.15
N GLN A 10 4.89 23.56 0.04
CA GLN A 10 4.21 24.87 0.03
C GLN A 10 2.75 24.84 0.52
N LYS A 11 2.13 23.67 0.69
CA LYS A 11 0.78 23.53 1.27
C LYS A 11 0.76 23.13 2.75
N LEU A 12 1.92 22.97 3.39
CA LEU A 12 2.02 22.65 4.82
C LEU A 12 2.12 23.89 5.72
N THR A 13 2.39 25.06 5.17
CA THR A 13 2.43 26.33 5.92
C THR A 13 1.06 26.96 6.17
N GLU A 14 -0.01 26.45 5.54
CA GLU A 14 -1.39 26.86 5.85
C GLU A 14 -2.01 26.07 7.02
N THR A 15 -1.22 25.25 7.72
CA THR A 15 -1.69 24.36 8.81
C THR A 15 -1.53 24.96 10.22
N GLU A 16 -1.43 26.28 10.35
CA GLU A 16 -1.43 26.94 11.68
C GLU A 16 -2.71 26.66 12.50
N SER A 17 -3.77 26.13 11.88
CA SER A 17 -4.98 25.65 12.57
C SER A 17 -4.80 24.34 13.36
N PHE A 18 -3.67 23.63 13.22
CA PHE A 18 -3.43 22.37 13.94
C PHE A 18 -2.83 22.53 15.34
N ARG A 19 -2.50 23.76 15.77
CA ARG A 19 -2.02 24.01 17.14
C ARG A 19 -3.06 23.72 18.23
N SER A 20 -4.35 23.59 17.88
CA SER A 20 -5.41 23.31 18.86
C SER A 20 -5.59 21.82 19.22
N ILE A 21 -4.87 20.88 18.60
CA ILE A 21 -5.03 19.42 18.87
C ILE A 21 -4.09 18.93 20.00
N LYS A 22 -3.27 19.81 20.59
CA LYS A 22 -2.44 19.49 21.75
C LYS A 22 -3.20 19.65 23.08
N TYR A 23 -4.14 18.75 23.37
CA TYR A 23 -4.48 18.48 24.76
C TYR A 23 -4.92 17.02 24.92
N GLN A 24 -3.98 16.16 25.35
CA GLN A 24 -4.31 14.83 25.84
C GLN A 24 -4.23 14.85 27.37
N PRO A 25 -5.32 14.51 28.08
CA PRO A 25 -5.29 14.44 29.53
C PRO A 25 -4.47 13.22 30.00
N ARG A 26 -3.49 13.47 30.87
CA ARG A 26 -2.53 12.46 31.37
C ARG A 26 -3.08 11.64 32.55
N SER A 27 -4.17 12.06 33.18
CA SER A 27 -4.74 11.41 34.38
C SER A 27 -6.11 10.76 34.12
N MET A 28 -6.42 9.69 34.86
CA MET A 28 -7.71 9.01 34.83
C MET A 28 -8.87 9.91 35.25
N SER A 29 -8.64 10.84 36.18
CA SER A 29 -9.65 11.81 36.64
C SER A 29 -10.03 12.79 35.52
N ASP A 30 -9.04 13.28 34.76
CA ASP A 30 -9.28 14.19 33.63
C ASP A 30 -10.03 13.50 32.48
N ARG A 31 -9.79 12.20 32.27
CA ARG A 31 -10.54 11.39 31.29
C ARG A 31 -12.01 11.25 31.66
N ILE A 32 -12.34 11.21 32.94
CA ILE A 32 -13.73 11.13 33.43
C ILE A 32 -14.43 12.47 33.25
N VAL A 33 -13.78 13.58 33.61
CA VAL A 33 -14.33 14.92 33.44
C VAL A 33 -14.61 15.24 31.96
N HIS A 34 -13.69 14.88 31.05
CA HIS A 34 -13.87 15.06 29.61
C HIS A 34 -15.02 14.20 29.02
N LYS A 35 -15.40 13.10 29.68
CA LYS A 35 -16.56 12.30 29.28
C LYS A 35 -17.89 12.87 29.78
N LEU A 36 -17.87 13.67 30.83
CA LEU A 36 -19.06 14.25 31.46
C LEU A 36 -19.38 15.67 30.97
N THR A 37 -18.48 16.32 30.25
CA THR A 37 -18.73 17.65 29.66
C THR A 37 -19.57 17.51 28.37
N PRO A 38 -20.73 18.18 28.25
CA PRO A 38 -21.47 18.21 26.99
C PRO A 38 -20.62 18.87 25.92
N LYS A 39 -20.49 18.22 24.75
CA LYS A 39 -19.76 18.74 23.60
C LYS A 39 -20.32 20.13 23.24
N PRO A 40 -19.50 21.21 23.19
CA PRO A 40 -19.94 22.44 22.55
C PRO A 40 -20.29 22.10 21.10
N SER A 41 -21.44 22.61 20.65
CA SER A 41 -21.87 22.49 19.25
C SER A 41 -20.73 22.94 18.34
N ALA A 42 -20.43 22.14 17.32
CA ALA A 42 -19.33 22.42 16.40
C ALA A 42 -19.58 23.78 15.72
N PRO A 43 -18.56 24.66 15.64
CA PRO A 43 -18.68 25.89 14.87
C PRO A 43 -18.98 25.53 13.40
N ILE A 44 -19.87 26.31 12.79
CA ILE A 44 -20.31 26.22 11.40
C ILE A 44 -19.06 26.33 10.50
N GLY A 45 -18.67 25.25 9.80
CA GLY A 45 -17.72 25.33 8.69
C GLY A 45 -16.62 24.27 8.55
N LEU A 46 -16.35 23.39 9.52
CA LEU A 46 -15.32 22.34 9.32
C LEU A 46 -15.89 21.12 8.57
N ARG A 47 -15.57 21.02 7.28
CA ARG A 47 -15.69 19.80 6.47
C ARG A 47 -14.95 18.65 7.17
N ASP A 48 -15.55 17.47 7.24
CA ASP A 48 -14.88 16.24 7.71
C ASP A 48 -13.59 16.04 6.89
N PRO A 49 -12.38 16.09 7.50
CA PRO A 49 -11.12 16.00 6.75
C PRO A 49 -10.82 14.57 6.30
N TYR A 50 -11.55 13.58 6.83
CA TYR A 50 -11.25 12.18 6.59
C TYR A 50 -11.28 11.74 5.12
N PRO A 51 -12.25 12.14 4.27
CA PRO A 51 -12.25 11.73 2.86
C PRO A 51 -10.96 12.13 2.14
N ASP A 52 -10.41 13.31 2.48
CA ASP A 52 -9.16 13.80 1.90
C ASP A 52 -7.96 12.98 2.42
N LEU A 53 -7.93 12.67 3.73
CA LEU A 53 -6.92 11.79 4.34
C LEU A 53 -6.97 10.37 3.75
N GLU A 54 -8.16 9.83 3.52
CA GLU A 54 -8.36 8.53 2.91
C GLU A 54 -7.84 8.50 1.47
N ARG A 55 -8.19 9.49 0.64
CA ARG A 55 -7.68 9.56 -0.74
C ARG A 55 -6.16 9.68 -0.77
N ALA A 56 -5.58 10.53 0.07
CA ALA A 56 -4.12 10.68 0.15
C ALA A 56 -3.42 9.39 0.59
N TYR A 57 -3.96 8.71 1.61
CA TYR A 57 -3.43 7.42 2.07
C TYR A 57 -3.51 6.35 0.97
N VAL A 58 -4.65 6.22 0.30
CA VAL A 58 -4.83 5.21 -0.76
C VAL A 58 -3.91 5.51 -1.95
N ALA A 59 -3.80 6.77 -2.37
CA ALA A 59 -2.86 7.17 -3.40
C ALA A 59 -1.42 6.79 -3.03
N GLN A 60 -1.00 7.06 -1.78
CA GLN A 60 0.32 6.64 -1.30
C GLN A 60 0.50 5.12 -1.36
N VAL A 61 -0.50 4.33 -0.94
CA VAL A 61 -0.44 2.86 -1.00
C VAL A 61 -0.27 2.37 -2.44
N CYS A 62 -1.02 2.94 -3.39
CA CYS A 62 -0.87 2.63 -4.81
C CYS A 62 0.53 2.99 -5.33
N LEU A 63 1.04 4.19 -5.03
CA LEU A 63 2.38 4.64 -5.43
C LEU A 63 3.49 3.76 -4.85
N THR A 64 3.37 3.40 -3.58
CA THR A 64 4.31 2.51 -2.89
C THR A 64 4.40 1.18 -3.62
N TRP A 65 3.26 0.65 -4.04
CA TRP A 65 3.23 -0.60 -4.79
C TRP A 65 3.89 -0.48 -6.17
N GLU A 66 3.54 0.54 -6.95
CA GLU A 66 4.15 0.73 -8.27
C GLU A 66 5.67 0.91 -8.16
N ALA A 67 6.14 1.65 -7.15
CA ALA A 67 7.57 1.84 -6.92
C ALA A 67 8.30 0.55 -6.50
N LEU A 68 7.71 -0.27 -5.62
CA LEU A 68 8.28 -1.58 -5.26
C LEU A 68 8.33 -2.52 -6.47
N ASN A 69 7.21 -2.61 -7.21
CA ASN A 69 7.14 -3.44 -8.41
C ASN A 69 8.14 -2.98 -9.47
N TRP A 70 8.29 -1.67 -9.66
CA TRP A 70 9.27 -1.11 -10.58
C TRP A 70 10.71 -1.45 -10.18
N ASN A 71 11.09 -1.24 -8.91
CA ASN A 71 12.42 -1.58 -8.42
C ASN A 71 12.72 -3.06 -8.63
N TYR A 72 11.80 -3.95 -8.26
CA TYR A 72 11.98 -5.40 -8.43
C TYR A 72 12.07 -5.81 -9.91
N THR A 73 11.17 -5.33 -10.77
CA THR A 73 11.15 -5.71 -12.19
C THR A 73 12.33 -5.12 -12.95
N SER A 74 12.71 -3.89 -12.65
CA SER A 74 13.93 -3.26 -13.18
C SER A 74 15.15 -4.05 -12.75
N PHE A 75 15.31 -4.32 -11.45
CA PHE A 75 16.46 -5.06 -10.95
C PHE A 75 16.58 -6.45 -11.58
N ARG A 76 15.48 -7.19 -11.71
CA ARG A 76 15.47 -8.49 -12.39
C ARG A 76 15.79 -8.40 -13.87
N ARG A 77 15.30 -7.38 -14.58
CA ARG A 77 15.58 -7.20 -16.01
C ARG A 77 17.06 -6.91 -16.23
N HIS A 78 17.63 -5.98 -15.47
CA HIS A 78 19.05 -5.64 -15.58
C HIS A 78 19.92 -6.86 -15.27
N ASN A 79 19.54 -7.69 -14.29
CA ASN A 79 20.32 -8.84 -13.84
C ASN A 79 20.00 -10.20 -14.48
N GLY A 80 19.02 -10.26 -15.39
CA GLY A 80 18.62 -11.50 -16.06
C GLY A 80 19.33 -11.79 -17.39
N GLY A 81 20.03 -10.81 -17.99
CA GLY A 81 20.58 -10.90 -19.34
C GLY A 81 21.91 -11.66 -19.49
N ASP A 82 22.84 -11.50 -18.54
CA ASP A 82 24.24 -11.96 -18.71
C ASP A 82 24.58 -13.26 -17.94
N GLY A 83 23.58 -13.97 -17.43
CA GLY A 83 23.75 -15.29 -16.81
C GLY A 83 24.53 -15.34 -15.49
N ASN A 84 25.11 -14.24 -14.99
CA ASN A 84 25.89 -14.22 -13.76
C ASN A 84 25.52 -13.07 -12.81
N ILE A 85 24.27 -13.08 -12.32
CA ILE A 85 23.82 -12.18 -11.23
C ILE A 85 24.74 -12.28 -9.99
N ALA A 86 25.37 -13.44 -9.76
CA ALA A 86 26.25 -13.66 -8.62
C ALA A 86 27.55 -12.84 -8.68
N ALA A 87 28.01 -12.44 -9.88
CA ALA A 87 29.20 -11.61 -10.05
C ALA A 87 28.93 -10.10 -9.89
N ARG A 88 27.68 -9.69 -9.73
CA ARG A 88 27.29 -8.28 -9.66
C ARG A 88 27.09 -7.84 -8.22
N CYS A 89 27.36 -6.57 -7.98
CA CYS A 89 27.29 -5.95 -6.68
C CYS A 89 26.40 -4.71 -6.70
N CYS A 90 25.86 -4.34 -5.55
CA CYS A 90 25.04 -3.15 -5.35
C CYS A 90 25.56 -2.37 -4.13
N PRO A 91 25.45 -1.03 -4.14
CA PRO A 91 25.81 -0.23 -2.97
C PRO A 91 25.00 -0.67 -1.74
N ALA A 92 25.70 -0.99 -0.65
CA ALA A 92 25.09 -1.46 0.59
C ALA A 92 24.13 -0.42 1.17
N ARG A 93 24.36 0.86 0.90
CA ARG A 93 23.47 1.95 1.29
C ARG A 93 22.04 1.75 0.78
N VAL A 94 21.86 1.38 -0.50
CA VAL A 94 20.53 1.15 -1.08
C VAL A 94 19.84 -0.02 -0.37
N ALA A 95 20.59 -1.08 -0.07
CA ALA A 95 20.08 -2.21 0.70
C ALA A 95 19.62 -1.82 2.11
N GLN A 96 20.40 -0.99 2.81
CA GLN A 96 20.03 -0.45 4.12
C GLN A 96 18.77 0.41 4.04
N GLU A 97 18.59 1.21 2.98
CA GLU A 97 17.37 2.01 2.79
C GLU A 97 16.12 1.11 2.61
N PHE A 98 16.23 -0.02 1.90
CA PHE A 98 15.13 -0.99 1.79
C PHE A 98 14.85 -1.71 3.12
N GLN A 99 15.88 -2.04 3.89
CA GLN A 99 15.70 -2.58 5.25
C GLN A 99 15.02 -1.56 6.17
N GLN A 100 15.39 -0.29 6.10
CA GLN A 100 14.71 0.79 6.82
C GLN A 100 13.24 0.88 6.40
N PHE A 101 12.94 0.81 5.09
CA PHE A 101 11.56 0.77 4.61
C PHE A 101 10.75 -0.37 5.24
N GLN A 102 11.32 -1.59 5.32
CA GLN A 102 10.67 -2.73 5.98
C GLN A 102 10.39 -2.44 7.47
N VAL A 103 11.39 -1.92 8.20
CA VAL A 103 11.25 -1.57 9.62
C VAL A 103 10.13 -0.55 9.83
N LEU A 104 10.02 0.46 8.96
CA LEU A 104 8.96 1.46 9.06
C LEU A 104 7.56 0.86 8.88
N LEU A 105 7.40 -0.11 7.97
CA LEU A 105 6.13 -0.80 7.78
C LEU A 105 5.77 -1.69 8.97
N HIS A 106 6.71 -2.48 9.47
CA HIS A 106 6.49 -3.30 10.66
C HIS A 106 6.11 -2.45 11.87
N ARG A 107 6.89 -1.40 12.15
CA ARG A 107 6.63 -0.47 13.24
C ARG A 107 5.27 0.22 13.12
N PHE A 108 4.84 0.56 11.90
CA PHE A 108 3.49 1.11 11.70
C PHE A 108 2.41 0.09 12.08
N ILE A 109 2.53 -1.17 11.62
CA ILE A 109 1.56 -2.24 11.88
C ILE A 109 1.46 -2.55 13.38
N GLU A 110 2.58 -2.53 14.09
CA GLU A 110 2.62 -2.76 15.54
C GLU A 110 1.99 -1.61 16.32
N ASN A 111 2.33 -0.36 15.97
CA ASN A 111 1.89 0.81 16.72
C ASN A 111 0.44 1.21 16.43
N GLU A 112 -0.05 1.01 15.20
CA GLU A 112 -1.41 1.44 14.83
C GLU A 112 -2.51 0.81 15.68
N LEU A 113 -2.24 -0.35 16.30
CA LEU A 113 -3.17 -1.05 17.19
C LEU A 113 -3.46 -0.28 18.48
N TYR A 114 -2.53 0.59 18.89
CA TYR A 114 -2.61 1.40 20.11
C TYR A 114 -3.00 2.85 19.83
N GLU A 115 -3.14 3.21 18.56
CA GLU A 115 -3.46 4.55 18.11
C GLU A 115 -4.96 4.77 18.01
N TYR A 116 -5.40 5.99 18.32
CA TYR A 116 -6.81 6.35 18.18
C TYR A 116 -7.16 6.76 16.74
N GLY A 117 -8.31 6.30 16.26
CA GLY A 117 -8.87 6.69 14.96
C GLY A 117 -8.70 5.64 13.87
N ARG A 118 -9.07 6.00 12.65
CA ARG A 118 -8.98 5.11 11.48
C ARG A 118 -7.57 5.11 10.91
N ARG A 119 -7.18 4.03 10.23
CA ARG A 119 -5.84 3.85 9.67
C ARG A 119 -5.33 5.06 8.84
N PRO A 120 -6.13 5.73 7.97
CA PRO A 120 -5.67 6.94 7.28
C PRO A 120 -5.34 8.12 8.22
N GLU A 121 -6.08 8.27 9.31
CA GLU A 121 -5.84 9.33 10.32
C GLU A 121 -4.55 9.02 11.10
N VAL A 122 -4.36 7.75 11.48
CA VAL A 122 -3.12 7.28 12.13
C VAL A 122 -1.92 7.47 11.21
N TYR A 123 -2.04 7.07 9.95
CA TYR A 123 -1.03 7.28 8.92
C TYR A 123 -0.66 8.75 8.79
N ALA A 124 -1.64 9.65 8.66
CA ALA A 124 -1.38 11.08 8.52
C ALA A 124 -0.61 11.66 9.71
N ARG A 125 -0.94 11.26 10.94
CA ARG A 125 -0.19 11.69 12.13
C ARG A 125 1.22 11.11 12.18
N MET A 126 1.37 9.81 11.91
CA MET A 126 2.69 9.16 11.92
C MET A 126 3.60 9.66 10.80
N LYS A 127 3.05 10.07 9.66
CA LYS A 127 3.83 10.62 8.54
C LYS A 127 4.58 11.89 8.94
N ASN A 128 4.08 12.67 9.91
CA ASN A 128 4.77 13.86 10.41
C ASN A 128 6.02 13.53 11.22
N SER A 129 5.99 12.47 12.03
CA SER A 129 7.18 12.01 12.79
C SER A 129 8.10 11.11 11.97
N THR A 130 7.54 10.45 10.95
CA THR A 130 8.20 9.41 10.15
C THR A 130 7.99 9.70 8.66
N PRO A 131 8.64 10.72 8.10
CA PRO A 131 8.37 11.20 6.74
C PRO A 131 8.64 10.13 5.67
N LYS A 132 9.54 9.18 5.94
CA LYS A 132 9.87 8.06 5.05
C LYS A 132 8.85 6.91 5.04
N LEU A 133 7.83 6.92 5.90
CA LEU A 133 6.81 5.85 5.94
C LEU A 133 6.11 5.72 4.58
N LEU A 134 6.06 4.49 4.02
CA LEU A 134 5.55 4.20 2.68
C LEU A 134 6.33 4.87 1.52
N LEU A 135 7.51 5.45 1.74
CA LEU A 135 8.38 5.91 0.66
C LEU A 135 9.36 4.79 0.30
N VAL A 136 9.27 4.31 -0.93
CA VAL A 136 10.17 3.26 -1.45
C VAL A 136 11.48 3.93 -1.88
N PRO A 137 12.64 3.40 -1.47
CA PRO A 137 13.93 3.86 -1.98
C PRO A 137 14.01 3.70 -3.51
N GLU A 138 14.74 4.61 -4.15
CA GLU A 138 15.04 4.51 -5.58
C GLU A 138 16.31 3.69 -5.75
N PHE A 139 16.26 2.61 -6.53
CA PHE A 139 17.47 1.94 -6.96
C PHE A 139 18.27 2.85 -7.89
N ARG A 140 19.50 3.18 -7.51
CA ARG A 140 20.46 3.93 -8.33
C ARG A 140 21.76 3.13 -8.44
N GLU A 141 22.20 2.91 -9.66
CA GLU A 141 23.53 2.36 -9.97
C GLU A 141 24.52 3.52 -9.93
N GLU A 142 24.83 4.03 -8.73
CA GLU A 142 25.89 5.04 -8.59
C GLU A 142 27.24 4.30 -8.53
N GLU A 143 28.13 4.56 -9.51
CA GLU A 143 29.42 3.88 -9.70
C GLU A 143 30.48 4.24 -8.64
N ASP A 144 30.22 5.25 -7.82
CA ASP A 144 31.21 5.91 -6.96
C ASP A 144 31.32 5.30 -5.55
N GLU A 145 30.38 4.45 -5.10
CA GLU A 145 30.45 3.76 -3.80
C GLU A 145 31.07 2.36 -3.95
N LYS A 146 32.41 2.29 -4.07
CA LYS A 146 33.15 1.02 -4.27
C LYS A 146 33.47 0.25 -3.00
N ASP A 147 33.41 0.88 -1.83
CA ASP A 147 33.94 0.28 -0.60
C ASP A 147 32.91 -0.54 0.19
N ASP A 148 31.60 -0.25 0.05
CA ASP A 148 30.53 -0.96 0.75
C ASP A 148 29.54 -1.59 -0.24
N LEU A 149 29.87 -2.78 -0.73
CA LEU A 149 29.08 -3.51 -1.72
C LEU A 149 28.45 -4.77 -1.13
N ILE A 150 27.21 -5.07 -1.53
CA ILE A 150 26.57 -6.37 -1.31
C ILE A 150 26.36 -7.08 -2.65
N SER A 151 26.26 -8.41 -2.63
CA SER A 151 25.96 -9.14 -3.86
C SER A 151 24.55 -8.84 -4.36
N ALA A 152 24.37 -8.85 -5.68
CA ALA A 152 23.06 -8.66 -6.32
C ALA A 152 22.04 -9.73 -5.88
N VAL A 153 22.50 -10.93 -5.53
CA VAL A 153 21.67 -12.00 -4.93
C VAL A 153 21.15 -11.58 -3.56
N GLN A 154 22.00 -11.05 -2.69
CA GLN A 154 21.59 -10.53 -1.38
C GLN A 154 20.60 -9.36 -1.52
N PHE A 155 20.85 -8.46 -2.47
CA PHE A 155 19.94 -7.34 -2.71
C PHE A 155 18.57 -7.81 -3.23
N LEU A 156 18.53 -8.81 -4.13
CA LEU A 156 17.28 -9.41 -4.59
C LEU A 156 16.44 -9.96 -3.42
N LEU A 157 17.08 -10.68 -2.49
CA LEU A 157 16.38 -11.19 -1.29
C LEU A 157 15.80 -10.06 -0.44
N ILE A 158 16.51 -8.95 -0.28
CA ILE A 158 16.03 -7.76 0.44
C ILE A 158 14.83 -7.12 -0.28
N LEU A 159 14.86 -7.03 -1.62
CA LEU A 159 13.73 -6.53 -2.40
C LEU A 159 12.50 -7.43 -2.26
N GLU A 160 12.67 -8.74 -2.37
CA GLU A 160 11.58 -9.70 -2.18
C GLU A 160 10.99 -9.62 -0.77
N GLU A 161 11.83 -9.46 0.25
CA GLU A 161 11.36 -9.31 1.63
C GLU A 161 10.62 -7.98 1.84
N SER A 162 11.03 -6.93 1.15
CA SER A 162 10.30 -5.65 1.12
C SER A 162 8.90 -5.82 0.53
N ILE A 163 8.76 -6.64 -0.52
CA ILE A 163 7.48 -6.99 -1.13
C ILE A 163 6.61 -7.82 -0.16
N ARG A 164 7.19 -8.82 0.52
CA ARG A 164 6.48 -9.62 1.53
C ARG A 164 6.00 -8.75 2.70
N THR A 165 6.86 -7.86 3.19
CA THR A 165 6.54 -6.88 4.24
C THR A 165 5.40 -5.96 3.83
N PHE A 166 5.41 -5.45 2.59
CA PHE A 166 4.32 -4.64 2.05
C PHE A 166 3.00 -5.43 1.93
N MET A 167 3.05 -6.71 1.55
CA MET A 167 1.85 -7.56 1.59
C MET A 167 1.31 -7.73 3.01
N ASN A 168 2.17 -7.84 4.03
CA ASN A 168 1.76 -7.87 5.44
C ASN A 168 1.09 -6.56 5.85
N PHE A 169 1.63 -5.41 5.43
CA PHE A 169 1.00 -4.10 5.62
C PHE A 169 -0.42 -4.05 5.01
N LEU A 170 -0.60 -4.53 3.77
CA LEU A 170 -1.92 -4.60 3.12
C LEU A 170 -2.86 -5.64 3.75
N ARG A 171 -2.34 -6.61 4.49
CA ARG A 171 -3.13 -7.59 5.27
C ARG A 171 -3.60 -7.01 6.60
N ALA A 172 -2.79 -6.15 7.21
CA ALA A 172 -3.14 -5.41 8.42
C ALA A 172 -4.22 -4.36 8.15
N ASP A 173 -4.26 -3.77 6.95
CA ASP A 173 -5.32 -2.85 6.52
C ASP A 173 -6.67 -3.58 6.36
N LYS A 174 -7.37 -3.73 7.49
CA LYS A 174 -8.69 -4.33 7.59
C LYS A 174 -9.74 -3.24 7.69
N ARG A 175 -10.92 -3.56 7.17
CA ARG A 175 -12.10 -2.73 7.32
C ARG A 175 -12.70 -2.94 8.72
N SER A 176 -13.02 -1.86 9.42
CA SER A 176 -13.74 -1.95 10.69
C SER A 176 -15.21 -2.30 10.50
N HIS A 177 -15.83 -2.93 11.50
CA HIS A 177 -17.27 -3.22 11.49
C HIS A 177 -18.12 -1.96 11.37
N TYR A 178 -17.68 -0.85 11.99
CA TYR A 178 -18.34 0.45 11.90
C TYR A 178 -18.33 1.02 10.48
N GLU A 179 -17.19 0.96 9.77
CA GLU A 179 -17.09 1.39 8.37
C GLU A 179 -17.97 0.52 7.45
N MET A 180 -18.11 -0.76 7.76
CA MET A 180 -19.00 -1.68 7.03
C MET A 180 -20.47 -1.29 7.20
N PHE A 181 -20.89 -0.98 8.43
CA PHE A 181 -22.24 -0.52 8.73
C PHE A 181 -22.55 0.83 8.07
N ARG A 182 -21.62 1.79 8.12
CA ARG A 182 -21.82 3.14 7.57
C ARG A 182 -22.03 3.16 6.05
N GLU A 183 -21.34 2.30 5.28
CA GLU A 183 -21.51 2.20 3.81
C GLU A 183 -22.90 1.62 3.45
N MET A 184 -23.49 0.76 4.28
CA MET A 184 -24.86 0.28 4.06
C MET A 184 -25.92 1.38 4.20
N VAL A 185 -25.65 2.38 5.06
CA VAL A 185 -26.59 3.47 5.37
C VAL A 185 -26.40 4.68 4.44
N LYS A 186 -25.17 5.03 4.07
CA LYS A 186 -24.88 6.16 3.16
C LYS A 186 -24.83 5.72 1.69
N ARG A 187 -25.97 5.35 1.10
CA ARG A 187 -26.09 5.22 -0.37
C ARG A 187 -26.25 6.61 -0.99
N ARG A 188 -25.16 7.24 -1.44
CA ARG A 188 -25.18 8.58 -2.06
C ARG A 188 -24.57 8.67 -3.47
N SER A 189 -24.17 7.55 -4.11
CA SER A 189 -23.69 7.60 -5.51
C SER A 189 -24.83 7.35 -6.51
N SER A 190 -24.61 7.65 -7.79
CA SER A 190 -25.51 7.23 -8.86
C SER A 190 -25.62 5.70 -8.93
N ALA A 191 -26.81 5.17 -9.27
CA ALA A 191 -27.08 3.73 -9.29
C ALA A 191 -26.15 2.93 -10.23
N VAL A 192 -25.74 3.54 -11.34
CA VAL A 192 -24.84 2.93 -12.33
C VAL A 192 -23.42 2.75 -11.77
N GLN A 193 -22.86 3.79 -11.17
CA GLN A 193 -21.51 3.76 -10.60
C GLN A 193 -21.42 2.78 -9.41
N GLN A 194 -22.48 2.72 -8.59
CA GLN A 194 -22.63 1.73 -7.52
C GLN A 194 -22.61 0.30 -8.05
N THR A 195 -23.30 0.04 -9.17
CA THR A 195 -23.33 -1.28 -9.81
C THR A 195 -21.95 -1.69 -10.31
N LEU A 196 -21.21 -0.77 -10.95
CA LEU A 196 -19.85 -1.02 -11.42
C LEU A 196 -18.89 -1.35 -10.27
N VAL A 197 -18.91 -0.58 -9.18
CA VAL A 197 -18.10 -0.85 -7.97
C VAL A 197 -18.38 -2.25 -7.42
N ILE A 198 -19.66 -2.65 -7.33
CA ILE A 198 -20.05 -3.99 -6.83
C ILE A 198 -19.52 -5.08 -7.76
N THR A 199 -19.64 -4.91 -9.07
CA THR A 199 -19.13 -5.86 -10.07
C THR A 199 -17.62 -6.02 -9.96
N LEU A 200 -16.86 -4.91 -9.88
CA LEU A 200 -15.41 -4.95 -9.71
C LEU A 200 -14.99 -5.59 -8.37
N LYS A 201 -15.71 -5.30 -7.27
CA LYS A 201 -15.49 -5.96 -5.95
C LYS A 201 -15.66 -7.48 -6.07
N LYS A 202 -16.70 -7.95 -6.76
CA LYS A 202 -16.96 -9.39 -6.99
C LYS A 202 -15.87 -10.02 -7.87
N ALA A 203 -15.51 -9.37 -8.97
CA ALA A 203 -14.46 -9.83 -9.88
C ALA A 203 -13.10 -9.93 -9.16
N ASN A 204 -12.73 -8.90 -8.39
CA ASN A 204 -11.52 -8.89 -7.56
C ASN A 204 -11.49 -10.05 -6.56
N LYS A 205 -12.60 -10.28 -5.83
CA LYS A 205 -12.72 -11.39 -4.88
C LYS A 205 -12.56 -12.74 -5.57
N LYS A 206 -13.17 -12.93 -6.75
CA LYS A 206 -13.05 -14.16 -7.55
C LYS A 206 -11.60 -14.40 -7.99
N LYS A 207 -10.96 -13.42 -8.62
CA LYS A 207 -9.54 -13.52 -9.05
C LYS A 207 -8.62 -13.81 -7.86
N LYS A 208 -8.83 -13.16 -6.73
CA LYS A 208 -8.04 -13.40 -5.52
C LYS A 208 -8.19 -14.81 -4.98
N SER A 209 -9.40 -15.39 -5.03
CA SER A 209 -9.60 -16.80 -4.67
C SER A 209 -8.84 -17.71 -5.62
N GLN A 210 -9.00 -17.48 -6.93
CA GLN A 210 -8.32 -18.25 -7.98
C GLN A 210 -6.80 -18.26 -7.78
N LEU A 211 -6.17 -17.11 -7.53
CA LEU A 211 -4.72 -17.01 -7.28
C LEU A 211 -4.30 -17.74 -6.01
N LYS A 212 -5.10 -17.67 -4.94
CA LYS A 212 -4.81 -18.43 -3.70
C LYS A 212 -4.92 -19.93 -3.91
N ASP A 213 -5.84 -20.37 -4.76
CA ASP A 213 -6.01 -21.79 -5.06
C ASP A 213 -4.80 -22.36 -5.84
N LEU A 214 -4.05 -21.52 -6.56
CA LEU A 214 -2.77 -21.92 -7.18
C LEU A 214 -1.70 -22.28 -6.14
N THR A 215 -1.70 -21.62 -4.98
CA THR A 215 -0.76 -21.89 -3.88
C THR A 215 -1.19 -23.07 -3.01
N ARG A 216 -2.42 -23.57 -3.16
CA ARG A 216 -2.94 -24.66 -2.33
C ARG A 216 -2.51 -26.00 -2.90
N PRO A 217 -2.02 -26.94 -2.07
CA PRO A 217 -1.75 -28.29 -2.53
C PRO A 217 -3.07 -28.94 -3.00
N ARG A 218 -3.12 -29.37 -4.27
CA ARG A 218 -4.27 -30.11 -4.81
C ARG A 218 -4.38 -31.43 -4.04
N ARG A 219 -5.56 -31.69 -3.46
CA ARG A 219 -5.80 -32.78 -2.49
C ARG A 219 -5.50 -34.20 -3.00
N CYS A 220 -5.20 -34.41 -4.28
CA CYS A 220 -5.14 -35.75 -4.88
C CYS A 220 -3.88 -36.04 -5.74
N LEU A 221 -2.91 -35.13 -5.86
CA LEU A 221 -1.68 -35.39 -6.61
C LEU A 221 -0.47 -34.92 -5.79
N LYS A 222 0.62 -35.68 -5.85
CA LYS A 222 1.89 -35.46 -5.13
C LYS A 222 2.24 -33.97 -5.07
N ARG A 223 2.72 -33.50 -3.92
CA ARG A 223 3.21 -32.12 -3.70
C ARG A 223 4.21 -31.72 -4.78
N THR A 224 3.76 -31.11 -5.85
CA THR A 224 4.65 -30.33 -6.71
C THR A 224 4.89 -29.03 -5.95
N LYS A 225 6.04 -28.94 -5.26
CA LYS A 225 6.50 -27.66 -4.72
C LYS A 225 6.53 -26.66 -5.88
N LEU A 226 5.86 -25.53 -5.73
CA LEU A 226 6.01 -24.42 -6.66
C LEU A 226 7.48 -23.97 -6.63
N ARG A 227 7.99 -23.53 -7.77
CA ARG A 227 9.29 -22.85 -7.79
C ARG A 227 9.14 -21.52 -7.04
N GLU A 228 10.19 -21.08 -6.36
CA GLU A 228 10.19 -19.81 -5.62
C GLU A 228 9.77 -18.62 -6.52
N GLU A 229 10.16 -18.65 -7.80
CA GLU A 229 9.75 -17.66 -8.79
C GLU A 229 8.24 -17.65 -9.07
N GLU A 230 7.59 -18.82 -9.05
CA GLU A 230 6.14 -18.95 -9.24
C GLU A 230 5.39 -18.44 -8.01
N GLU A 231 5.88 -18.76 -6.81
CA GLU A 231 5.30 -18.27 -5.55
C GLU A 231 5.38 -16.74 -5.47
N LEU A 232 6.53 -16.17 -5.83
CA LEU A 232 6.72 -14.73 -5.87
C LEU A 232 5.86 -14.08 -6.94
N SER A 233 5.75 -14.67 -8.13
CA SER A 233 4.84 -14.18 -9.17
C SER A 233 3.40 -14.10 -8.64
N ILE A 234 2.91 -15.18 -8.02
CA ILE A 234 1.58 -15.20 -7.40
C ILE A 234 1.44 -14.13 -6.31
N LEU A 235 2.48 -13.92 -5.49
CA LEU A 235 2.51 -12.86 -4.48
C LEU A 235 2.33 -11.48 -5.11
N LEU A 236 3.05 -11.16 -6.19
CA LEU A 236 2.92 -9.88 -6.90
C LEU A 236 1.47 -9.66 -7.40
N GLY A 237 0.87 -10.69 -8.02
CA GLY A 237 -0.52 -10.63 -8.47
C GLY A 237 -1.52 -10.48 -7.31
N LEU A 238 -1.27 -11.13 -6.16
CA LEU A 238 -2.10 -10.97 -4.97
C LEU A 238 -2.00 -9.55 -4.38
N ILE A 239 -0.86 -8.89 -4.52
CA ILE A 239 -0.68 -7.51 -4.10
C ILE A 239 -1.46 -6.57 -5.02
N ASP A 240 -1.39 -6.72 -6.35
CA ASP A 240 -2.22 -5.93 -7.28
C ASP A 240 -3.71 -5.98 -6.89
N LEU A 241 -4.22 -7.20 -6.65
CA LEU A 241 -5.60 -7.40 -6.25
C LEU A 241 -5.92 -6.78 -4.88
N LYS A 242 -4.97 -6.78 -3.95
CA LYS A 242 -5.11 -6.16 -2.62
C LYS A 242 -5.14 -4.64 -2.70
N VAL A 243 -4.32 -4.03 -3.55
CA VAL A 243 -4.31 -2.58 -3.79
C VAL A 243 -5.64 -2.16 -4.43
N VAL A 244 -6.10 -2.87 -5.48
CA VAL A 244 -7.42 -2.62 -6.08
C VAL A 244 -8.54 -2.76 -5.05
N ALA A 245 -8.50 -3.79 -4.20
CA ALA A 245 -9.48 -3.95 -3.13
C ALA A 245 -9.44 -2.81 -2.09
N ARG A 246 -8.30 -2.14 -1.90
CA ARG A 246 -8.22 -0.95 -1.04
C ARG A 246 -8.80 0.30 -1.70
N VAL A 247 -8.58 0.49 -3.00
CA VAL A 247 -9.19 1.58 -3.78
C VAL A 247 -10.71 1.44 -3.77
N LEU A 248 -11.24 0.26 -4.07
CA LEU A 248 -12.68 -0.02 -4.08
C LEU A 248 -13.34 0.07 -2.68
N ARG A 249 -12.56 0.19 -1.60
CA ARG A 249 -13.07 0.44 -0.24
C ARG A 249 -13.28 1.91 0.08
N MET A 250 -12.77 2.84 -0.74
CA MET A 250 -13.01 4.26 -0.52
C MET A 250 -14.51 4.60 -0.68
N PRO A 251 -15.02 5.58 0.08
CA PRO A 251 -16.42 5.99 0.01
C PRO A 251 -16.78 6.66 -1.31
N GLU A 252 -15.81 7.34 -1.92
CA GLU A 252 -15.94 8.04 -3.20
C GLU A 252 -14.80 7.58 -4.10
N VAL A 253 -15.15 7.04 -5.26
CA VAL A 253 -14.20 6.54 -6.28
C VAL A 253 -14.61 7.16 -7.62
N THR A 254 -13.67 7.78 -8.31
CA THR A 254 -13.93 8.42 -9.61
C THR A 254 -13.97 7.38 -10.74
N ASP A 255 -14.57 7.73 -11.88
CA ASP A 255 -14.63 6.81 -13.03
C ASP A 255 -13.24 6.46 -13.56
N GLN A 256 -12.29 7.40 -13.54
CA GLN A 256 -10.88 7.13 -13.86
C GLN A 256 -10.26 6.10 -12.92
N GLN A 257 -10.56 6.19 -11.61
CA GLN A 257 -10.08 5.21 -10.62
C GLN A 257 -10.73 3.84 -10.80
N LEU A 258 -11.99 3.78 -11.26
CA LEU A 258 -12.67 2.52 -11.60
C LEU A 258 -12.07 1.87 -12.84
N HIS A 259 -11.80 2.65 -13.88
CA HIS A 259 -11.09 2.17 -15.08
C HIS A 259 -9.69 1.66 -14.70
N TRP A 260 -8.95 2.40 -13.86
CA TRP A 260 -7.67 1.96 -13.33
C TRP A 260 -7.79 0.62 -12.58
N CYS A 261 -8.83 0.44 -11.75
CA CYS A 261 -9.06 -0.82 -11.04
C CYS A 261 -9.28 -1.98 -12.00
N GLU A 262 -10.08 -1.78 -13.05
CA GLU A 262 -10.34 -2.78 -14.07
C GLU A 262 -9.07 -3.15 -14.83
N GLU A 263 -8.34 -2.16 -15.32
CA GLU A 263 -7.08 -2.35 -16.05
C GLU A 263 -6.04 -3.08 -15.18
N LYS A 264 -5.85 -2.64 -13.93
CA LYS A 264 -4.91 -3.27 -12.99
C LYS A 264 -5.28 -4.73 -12.74
N MET A 265 -6.56 -5.05 -12.62
CA MET A 265 -7.01 -6.45 -12.51
C MET A 265 -6.80 -7.24 -13.80
N ASN A 266 -6.97 -6.64 -14.98
CA ASN A 266 -6.83 -7.31 -16.28
C ASN A 266 -5.39 -7.68 -16.64
N ARG A 267 -4.41 -7.03 -16.00
CA ARG A 267 -3.00 -7.40 -16.04
C ARG A 267 -2.65 -8.68 -15.28
N VAL A 268 -3.58 -9.22 -14.48
CA VAL A 268 -3.42 -10.50 -13.77
C VAL A 268 -4.36 -11.54 -14.37
N ARG A 269 -3.79 -12.59 -14.95
CA ARG A 269 -4.49 -13.68 -15.64
C ARG A 269 -3.98 -15.03 -15.18
N VAL A 270 -4.79 -16.05 -15.34
CA VAL A 270 -4.40 -17.45 -15.16
C VAL A 270 -4.64 -18.13 -16.49
N ASP A 271 -3.60 -18.76 -17.03
CA ASP A 271 -3.66 -19.46 -18.32
C ASP A 271 -4.42 -20.81 -18.20
N GLN A 272 -4.58 -21.49 -19.33
CA GLN A 272 -5.31 -22.76 -19.38
C GLN A 272 -4.56 -23.87 -18.64
N GLU A 273 -3.23 -23.76 -18.55
CA GLU A 273 -2.35 -24.66 -17.80
C GLU A 273 -2.39 -24.40 -16.29
N GLY A 274 -3.08 -23.34 -15.84
CA GLY A 274 -3.20 -22.98 -14.43
C GLY A 274 -1.99 -22.21 -13.88
N ARG A 275 -1.15 -21.64 -14.74
CA ARG A 275 -0.06 -20.74 -14.36
C ARG A 275 -0.53 -19.30 -14.39
N MET A 276 0.06 -18.49 -13.52
CA MET A 276 -0.28 -17.08 -13.41
C MET A 276 0.55 -16.27 -14.41
N GLN A 277 -0.13 -15.46 -15.22
CA GLN A 277 0.48 -14.48 -16.11
C GLN A 277 0.19 -13.08 -15.58
N ARG A 278 1.25 -12.26 -15.49
CA ARG A 278 1.18 -10.90 -14.98
C ARG A 278 1.95 -9.96 -15.89
N ASP A 279 1.31 -8.87 -16.30
CA ASP A 279 2.01 -7.76 -16.95
C ASP A 279 2.73 -6.91 -15.87
N PRO A 280 4.08 -6.83 -15.89
CA PRO A 280 4.86 -6.10 -14.90
C PRO A 280 4.86 -4.58 -15.11
N SER A 281 4.34 -4.09 -16.23
CA SER A 281 4.38 -2.68 -16.59
C SER A 281 3.76 -1.80 -15.50
N PRO A 282 4.34 -0.63 -15.19
CA PRO A 282 3.75 0.28 -14.21
C PRO A 282 2.37 0.76 -14.67
N LEU A 283 1.46 0.96 -13.72
CA LEU A 283 0.15 1.57 -13.97
C LEU A 283 -0.13 2.62 -12.89
N PHE A 284 0.14 3.89 -13.22
CA PHE A 284 0.01 4.99 -12.26
C PHE A 284 -1.44 5.22 -11.85
N TYR A 285 -1.66 5.39 -10.55
CA TYR A 285 -2.97 5.62 -9.97
C TYR A 285 -3.43 7.08 -10.20
N PRO A 286 -4.66 7.31 -10.69
CA PRO A 286 -5.21 8.66 -10.85
C PRO A 286 -5.64 9.23 -9.48
N ALA A 287 -4.72 9.99 -8.86
CA ALA A 287 -4.89 10.56 -7.53
C ALA A 287 -5.69 11.88 -7.50
N HIS A 288 -6.00 12.46 -8.66
CA HIS A 288 -6.67 13.75 -8.84
C HIS A 288 -8.00 13.59 -9.57
#